data_AF-A0A1D2AIJ2-F1
#
_entry.id   AF-A0A1D2AIJ2-F1
#
_cell.length_a   1.000
_cell.length_b   1.000
_cell.length_c   1.000
_cell.angle_alpha   90.00
_cell.angle_beta   90.00
_cell.angle_gamma   90.00
#
_symmetry.space_group_name_H-M   'P 1'
#
loop_
_entity.id
_entity.type
_entity.pdbx_description
1 polymer ?
#
loop_
_entity_poly.entity_id
_entity_poly.type
_entity_poly.pdbx_seq_one_letter_code
_entity_poly.pdbx_strand_id
1 'polypeptide(L)'
;TDAIVACLMCAGRSVYSWDIIVQRVNDKLFFDKRDDSEFDLLTVNETAAEPPHEEGNSINSPRNLALEATFINHNFSQQVLKMGEEKQSFENPNPFVQEEEEGEVASVAYRYRKFDLGEDVGLIVRCEHDGVTYGPNGELQYISIKA
;
A
#
# COMPACT_ATOMS: atom_id res chain seq x y z
N THR A 1 4.65 4.26 6.92
CA THR A 1 4.10 2.99 6.40
C THR A 1 5.02 2.44 5.34
N ASP A 2 4.84 1.20 4.90
CA ASP A 2 5.56 0.63 3.76
C ASP A 2 5.36 1.42 2.46
N ALA A 3 4.16 1.93 2.16
CA ALA A 3 3.93 2.80 0.99
C ALA A 3 4.85 4.05 0.99
N ILE A 4 4.95 4.74 2.14
CA ILE A 4 5.82 5.92 2.30
C ILE A 4 7.30 5.53 2.15
N VAL A 5 7.72 4.42 2.76
CA VAL A 5 9.11 3.94 2.66
C VAL A 5 9.43 3.52 1.22
N ALA A 6 8.49 2.86 0.52
CA ALA A 6 8.63 2.48 -0.88
C ALA A 6 8.79 3.71 -1.79
N CYS A 7 7.99 4.76 -1.57
CA CYS A 7 8.13 6.03 -2.27
C CYS A 7 9.52 6.65 -2.07
N LEU A 8 10.01 6.73 -0.82
CA LEU A 8 11.36 7.25 -0.52
C LEU A 8 12.47 6.40 -1.16
N MET A 9 12.38 5.07 -1.09
CA MET A 9 13.36 4.16 -1.67
C MET A 9 13.37 4.21 -3.21
N CYS A 10 12.23 4.49 -3.82
CA CYS A 10 12.05 4.55 -5.27
C CYS A 10 12.06 5.98 -5.84
N ALA A 11 12.38 6.99 -5.03
CA ALA A 11 12.38 8.40 -5.43
C ALA A 11 13.15 8.69 -6.72
N GLY A 12 14.28 7.98 -6.95
CA GLY A 12 15.09 8.12 -8.16
C GLY A 12 14.45 7.62 -9.47
N ARG A 13 13.23 7.05 -9.41
CA ARG A 13 12.48 6.56 -10.59
C ARG A 13 11.25 7.40 -10.92
N SER A 14 10.84 8.29 -10.01
CA SER A 14 9.61 9.05 -10.14
C SER A 14 9.78 10.23 -11.10
N VAL A 15 8.72 10.49 -11.89
CA VAL A 15 8.59 11.60 -12.83
C VAL A 15 7.51 12.56 -12.37
N TYR A 16 6.38 12.04 -11.88
CA TYR A 16 5.30 12.85 -11.32
C TYR A 16 5.63 13.36 -9.93
N SER A 17 5.03 14.50 -9.57
CA SER A 17 5.27 15.13 -8.28
C SER A 17 4.60 14.35 -7.15
N TRP A 18 5.30 14.24 -6.03
CA TRP A 18 4.78 13.71 -4.77
C TRP A 18 5.41 14.47 -3.61
N ASP A 19 4.78 14.40 -2.43
CA ASP A 19 5.28 14.99 -1.21
C ASP A 19 4.99 14.09 0.00
N ILE A 20 5.83 14.23 1.03
CA ILE A 20 5.74 13.50 2.30
C ILE A 20 5.91 14.50 3.43
N ILE A 21 5.01 14.44 4.42
CA ILE A 21 5.10 15.23 5.64
C ILE A 21 6.06 14.54 6.60
N VAL A 22 7.03 15.29 7.14
CA VAL A 22 7.91 14.81 8.21
C VAL A 22 7.64 15.61 9.47
N GLN A 23 7.17 14.93 10.51
CA GLN A 23 6.95 15.51 11.83
C GLN A 23 7.99 15.00 12.81
N ARG A 24 8.65 15.93 13.50
CA ARG A 24 9.58 15.61 14.59
C ARG A 24 8.92 15.88 15.93
N VAL A 25 8.87 14.86 16.78
CA VAL A 25 8.44 14.97 18.18
C VAL A 25 9.54 14.39 19.05
N ASN A 26 10.26 15.25 19.77
CA ASN A 26 11.47 14.89 20.50
C ASN A 26 12.50 14.21 19.58
N ASP A 27 12.94 13.00 19.93
CA ASP A 27 13.89 12.18 19.17
C ASP A 27 13.19 11.16 18.26
N LYS A 28 11.92 11.39 17.92
CA LYS A 28 11.16 10.55 16.99
C LYS A 28 10.78 11.35 15.75
N LEU A 29 10.98 10.71 14.59
CA LEU A 29 10.51 11.20 13.29
C LEU A 29 9.31 10.35 12.84
N PHE A 30 8.26 11.03 12.43
CA PHE A 30 7.06 10.45 11.83
C PHE A 30 6.97 10.91 10.39
N PHE A 31 6.87 9.95 9.47
CA PHE A 31 6.68 10.21 8.05
C PHE A 31 5.21 9.92 7.73
N ASP A 32 4.53 10.91 7.18
CA ASP A 32 3.11 10.87 6.88
C ASP A 32 2.81 11.41 5.48
N LYS A 33 1.61 11.17 4.99
CA LYS A 33 1.10 11.73 3.73
C LYS A 33 0.02 12.76 4.01
N ARG A 34 -0.32 13.59 3.03
CA ARG A 34 -1.49 14.48 3.12
C ARG A 34 -2.77 13.69 2.85
N ASP A 35 -3.79 13.88 3.68
CA ASP A 35 -5.09 13.21 3.51
C ASP A 35 -5.79 13.57 2.18
N ASP A 36 -5.53 14.77 1.65
CA ASP A 36 -6.13 15.28 0.41
C ASP A 36 -5.26 15.05 -0.84
N SER A 37 -4.16 14.30 -0.71
CA SER A 37 -3.25 14.02 -1.82
C SER A 37 -3.65 12.80 -2.64
N GLU A 38 -3.14 12.74 -3.86
CA GLU A 38 -3.26 11.58 -4.74
C GLU A 38 -2.17 10.51 -4.45
N PHE A 39 -1.53 10.54 -3.27
CA PHE A 39 -0.39 9.69 -2.95
C PHE A 39 -0.69 8.19 -3.07
N ASP A 40 -1.93 7.77 -2.78
CA ASP A 40 -2.34 6.37 -2.89
C ASP A 40 -2.79 5.96 -4.29
N LEU A 41 -2.89 6.90 -5.24
CA LEU A 41 -3.29 6.58 -6.60
C LEU A 41 -2.11 5.96 -7.36
N LEU A 42 -2.39 4.85 -8.03
CA LEU A 42 -1.41 4.17 -8.88
C LEU A 42 -1.24 4.94 -10.19
N THR A 43 -0.02 5.37 -10.49
CA THR A 43 0.28 6.06 -11.75
C THR A 43 0.31 5.09 -12.93
N VAL A 44 -0.23 5.49 -14.08
CA VAL A 44 -0.24 4.69 -15.32
C VAL A 44 0.62 5.36 -16.37
N ASN A 45 1.57 4.63 -16.95
CA ASN A 45 2.49 5.11 -17.99
C ASN A 45 3.34 6.33 -17.60
N GLU A 46 3.61 6.55 -16.31
CA GLU A 46 4.42 7.67 -15.79
C GLU A 46 5.81 7.74 -16.45
N THR A 47 6.51 6.61 -16.57
CA THR A 47 7.89 6.56 -17.08
C THR A 47 7.96 6.19 -18.57
N ALA A 48 6.86 6.30 -19.30
CA ALA A 48 6.84 6.08 -20.74
C ALA A 48 7.65 7.18 -21.46
N ALA A 49 8.13 6.89 -22.68
CA ALA A 49 8.78 7.91 -23.51
C ALA A 49 7.87 9.11 -23.79
N GLU A 50 6.56 8.84 -23.90
CA GLU A 50 5.50 9.83 -24.00
C GLU A 50 4.41 9.48 -22.98
N PRO A 51 4.43 10.12 -21.79
CA PRO A 51 3.40 9.92 -20.78
C PRO A 51 2.03 10.45 -21.23
N PRO A 52 0.93 9.96 -20.64
CA PRO A 52 -0.40 10.51 -20.92
C PRO A 52 -0.44 12.01 -20.61
N HIS A 53 -0.99 12.79 -21.54
CA HIS A 53 -1.09 14.25 -21.45
C HIS A 53 -2.50 14.75 -21.81
N GLU A 54 -3.46 13.84 -21.96
CA GLU A 54 -4.85 14.20 -22.21
C GLU A 54 -5.44 14.95 -21.01
N GLU A 55 -6.18 16.03 -21.28
CA GLU A 55 -6.75 16.90 -20.25
C GLU A 55 -8.26 16.72 -20.09
N GLY A 56 -8.80 17.30 -19.02
CA GLY A 56 -10.23 17.44 -18.78
C GLY A 56 -10.94 16.11 -18.53
N ASN A 57 -12.09 15.92 -19.18
CA ASN A 57 -12.96 14.75 -18.97
C ASN A 57 -12.56 13.53 -19.82
N SER A 58 -11.35 13.50 -20.39
CA SER A 58 -10.91 12.31 -21.11
C SER A 58 -10.72 11.15 -20.14
N ILE A 59 -11.20 9.97 -20.56
CA ILE A 59 -10.98 8.70 -19.84
C ILE A 59 -9.48 8.37 -19.74
N ASN A 60 -8.66 8.86 -20.68
CA ASN A 60 -7.23 8.62 -20.71
C ASN A 60 -6.41 9.75 -20.08
N SER A 61 -7.04 10.70 -19.38
CA SER A 61 -6.29 11.67 -18.60
C SER A 61 -5.50 10.95 -17.49
N PRO A 62 -4.28 11.43 -17.12
CA PRO A 62 -3.45 10.78 -16.10
C PRO A 62 -4.22 10.47 -14.81
N ARG A 63 -5.07 11.42 -14.37
CA ARG A 63 -5.88 11.28 -13.16
C ARG A 63 -6.94 10.19 -13.31
N ASN A 64 -7.68 10.13 -14.42
CA ASN A 64 -8.73 9.13 -14.61
C ASN A 64 -8.13 7.73 -14.75
N LEU A 65 -7.00 7.59 -15.45
CA LEU A 65 -6.26 6.33 -15.52
C LEU A 65 -5.77 5.89 -14.14
N ALA A 66 -5.28 6.81 -13.31
CA ALA A 66 -4.81 6.49 -11.97
C ALA A 66 -5.96 6.04 -11.04
N LEU A 67 -7.12 6.71 -11.13
CA LEU A 67 -8.34 6.29 -10.43
C LEU A 67 -8.79 4.90 -10.87
N GLU A 68 -8.83 4.64 -12.17
CA GLU A 68 -9.20 3.35 -12.73
C GLU A 68 -8.23 2.24 -12.29
N ALA A 69 -6.92 2.45 -12.43
CA ALA A 69 -5.91 1.48 -12.03
C ALA A 69 -5.97 1.15 -10.54
N THR A 70 -6.15 2.17 -9.69
CA THR A 70 -6.32 1.97 -8.25
C THR A 70 -7.58 1.17 -7.93
N PHE A 71 -8.69 1.46 -8.62
CA PHE A 71 -9.93 0.71 -8.47
C PHE A 71 -9.80 -0.74 -8.92
N ILE A 72 -9.13 -0.99 -10.06
CA ILE A 72 -8.82 -2.34 -10.54
C ILE A 72 -7.97 -3.08 -9.51
N ASN A 73 -6.93 -2.46 -8.98
CA ASN A 73 -6.03 -3.06 -8.01
C ASN A 73 -6.76 -3.43 -6.70
N HIS A 74 -7.64 -2.54 -6.20
CA HIS A 74 -8.48 -2.85 -5.05
C HIS A 74 -9.38 -4.05 -5.31
N ASN A 75 -10.11 -4.07 -6.42
CA ASN A 75 -11.02 -5.17 -6.75
C ASN A 75 -10.26 -6.49 -6.93
N PHE A 76 -9.15 -6.47 -7.69
CA PHE A 76 -8.37 -7.65 -7.98
C PHE A 76 -7.76 -8.26 -6.72
N SER A 77 -7.25 -7.43 -5.80
CA SER A 77 -6.65 -7.89 -4.53
C SER A 77 -7.59 -8.78 -3.72
N GLN A 78 -8.90 -8.50 -3.80
CA GLN A 78 -9.94 -9.23 -3.08
C GLN A 78 -10.54 -10.36 -3.94
N GLN A 79 -10.73 -10.14 -5.24
CA GLN A 79 -11.38 -11.08 -6.15
C GLN A 79 -10.65 -12.42 -6.27
N VAL A 80 -9.31 -12.43 -6.15
CA VAL A 80 -8.51 -13.66 -6.28
C VAL A 80 -8.42 -14.46 -4.98
N LEU A 81 -9.04 -13.98 -3.89
CA LEU A 81 -9.09 -14.66 -2.61
C LEU A 81 -10.34 -15.53 -2.50
N LYS A 82 -10.28 -16.53 -1.62
CA LYS A 82 -11.42 -17.40 -1.31
C LYS A 82 -12.34 -16.73 -0.29
N MET A 83 -13.33 -16.00 -0.79
CA MET A 83 -14.31 -15.31 0.04
C MET A 83 -15.26 -16.31 0.73
N GLY A 84 -15.51 -16.10 2.02
CA GLY A 84 -16.42 -16.93 2.83
C GLY A 84 -15.79 -18.21 3.42
N GLU A 85 -14.52 -18.50 3.12
CA GLU A 85 -13.75 -19.53 3.83
C GLU A 85 -13.11 -18.96 5.12
N GLU A 86 -12.55 -19.84 5.95
CA GLU A 86 -11.86 -19.46 7.18
C GLU A 86 -10.66 -18.55 6.88
N LYS A 87 -10.65 -17.35 7.50
CA LYS A 87 -9.58 -16.38 7.34
C LYS A 87 -8.39 -16.76 8.23
N GLN A 88 -7.18 -16.62 7.71
CA GLN A 88 -5.98 -16.73 8.54
C GLN A 88 -5.87 -15.53 9.47
N SER A 89 -6.09 -15.75 10.76
CA SER A 89 -6.01 -14.71 11.78
C SER A 89 -4.60 -14.60 12.36
N PHE A 90 -4.23 -13.38 12.75
CA PHE A 90 -3.02 -13.10 13.53
C PHE A 90 -3.37 -13.05 15.02
N GLU A 91 -2.34 -13.01 15.87
CA GLU A 91 -2.51 -12.89 17.33
C GLU A 91 -3.26 -11.61 17.74
N ASN A 92 -3.07 -10.52 17.00
CA ASN A 92 -3.71 -9.23 17.27
C ASN A 92 -4.70 -8.88 16.15
N PRO A 93 -5.87 -8.29 16.49
CA PRO A 93 -6.86 -7.87 15.51
C PRO A 93 -6.40 -6.65 14.70
N ASN A 94 -7.15 -6.31 13.65
CA ASN A 94 -6.91 -5.12 12.85
C ASN A 94 -7.14 -3.85 13.69
N PRO A 95 -6.13 -2.97 13.88
CA PRO A 95 -6.25 -1.81 14.75
C PRO A 95 -7.05 -0.65 14.15
N PHE A 96 -7.51 -0.76 12.90
CA PHE A 96 -8.26 0.30 12.19
C PHE A 96 -9.75 0.01 12.07
N VAL A 97 -10.21 -1.08 12.66
CA VAL A 97 -11.56 -1.62 12.50
C VAL A 97 -12.19 -1.73 13.88
N GLN A 98 -13.44 -1.31 14.01
CA GLN A 98 -14.23 -1.57 15.22
C GLN A 98 -14.85 -2.97 15.12
N GLU A 99 -15.11 -3.63 16.24
CA GLU A 99 -15.62 -5.03 16.26
C GLU A 99 -16.87 -5.23 15.39
N GLU A 100 -17.68 -4.19 15.19
CA GLU A 100 -18.91 -4.19 14.39
C GLU A 100 -18.66 -4.21 12.87
N GLU A 101 -17.44 -3.92 12.41
CA GLU A 101 -17.07 -3.76 10.99
C GLU A 101 -16.22 -4.92 10.44
N GLU A 102 -15.91 -5.95 11.25
CA GLU A 102 -15.00 -7.06 10.86
C GLU A 102 -15.45 -7.87 9.61
N GLY A 103 -16.74 -7.82 9.28
CA GLY A 103 -17.31 -8.47 8.09
C GLY A 103 -17.15 -7.69 6.79
N GLU A 104 -16.95 -6.36 6.86
CA GLU A 104 -16.94 -5.46 5.70
C GLU A 104 -15.53 -5.08 5.24
N VAL A 105 -14.51 -5.53 5.97
CA VAL A 105 -13.12 -5.15 5.71
C VAL A 105 -12.43 -6.05 4.69
N ALA A 106 -11.63 -5.41 3.84
CA ALA A 106 -10.75 -6.10 2.91
C ALA A 106 -9.78 -7.03 3.66
N SER A 107 -9.41 -8.14 3.02
CA SER A 107 -8.33 -9.00 3.50
C SER A 107 -7.02 -8.22 3.48
N VAL A 108 -6.53 -7.89 4.66
CA VAL A 108 -5.22 -7.26 4.87
C VAL A 108 -4.70 -7.63 6.25
N ALA A 109 -3.42 -7.95 6.34
CA ALA A 109 -2.73 -8.19 7.60
C ALA A 109 -1.55 -7.22 7.76
N TYR A 110 -1.42 -6.62 8.94
CA TYR A 110 -0.34 -5.69 9.24
C TYR A 110 0.78 -6.35 10.06
N ARG A 111 2.02 -6.13 9.64
CA ARG A 111 3.23 -6.54 10.38
C ARG A 111 4.11 -5.33 10.66
N TYR A 112 4.36 -5.06 11.94
CA TYR A 112 5.27 -4.02 12.37
C TYR A 112 6.68 -4.60 12.48
N ARG A 113 7.59 -4.13 11.64
CA ARG A 113 8.98 -4.59 11.60
C ARG A 113 9.92 -3.48 12.05
N LYS A 114 10.91 -3.84 12.87
CA LYS A 114 11.99 -2.96 13.28
C LYS A 114 13.25 -3.30 12.51
N PHE A 115 13.91 -2.29 11.97
CA PHE A 115 15.20 -2.37 11.30
C PHE A 115 16.18 -1.45 12.02
N ASP A 116 17.41 -1.92 12.20
CA ASP A 116 18.52 -1.11 12.68
C ASP A 116 19.27 -0.56 11.46
N LEU A 117 19.34 0.77 11.34
CA LEU A 117 20.02 1.44 10.24
C LEU A 117 21.44 1.90 10.61
N GLY A 118 21.91 1.60 11.83
CA GLY A 118 23.16 2.11 12.38
C GLY A 118 23.03 3.54 12.93
N GLU A 119 24.11 4.04 13.52
CA GLU A 119 24.20 5.42 14.07
C GLU A 119 23.02 5.79 15.00
N ASP A 120 22.59 4.82 15.83
CA ASP A 120 21.44 4.93 16.75
C ASP A 120 20.08 5.21 16.06
N VAL A 121 19.98 4.95 14.76
CA VAL A 121 18.74 5.10 13.97
C VAL A 121 17.99 3.77 13.89
N GLY A 122 16.87 3.68 14.62
CA GLY A 122 15.91 2.58 14.51
C GLY A 122 14.73 2.94 13.61
N LEU A 123 14.53 2.19 12.52
CA LEU A 123 13.37 2.34 11.65
C LEU A 123 12.27 1.34 12.03
N ILE A 124 11.04 1.82 12.21
CA ILE A 124 9.86 0.97 12.38
C ILE A 124 8.94 1.17 11.18
N VAL A 125 8.60 0.07 10.52
CA VAL A 125 7.73 0.07 9.34
C VAL A 125 6.52 -0.82 9.61
N ARG A 126 5.32 -0.27 9.40
CA ARG A 126 4.09 -1.06 9.23
C ARG A 126 4.07 -1.58 7.80
N CYS A 127 4.25 -2.87 7.63
CA CYS A 127 4.15 -3.60 6.36
C CYS A 127 2.79 -4.29 6.26
N GLU A 128 2.37 -4.61 5.05
CA GLU A 128 1.11 -5.33 4.79
C GLU A 128 1.29 -6.66 4.02
N HIS A 129 0.34 -7.56 4.20
CA HIS A 129 0.13 -8.74 3.38
C HIS A 129 -1.35 -8.82 2.99
N ASP A 130 -1.62 -9.13 1.72
CA ASP A 130 -2.98 -9.12 1.15
C ASP A 130 -3.66 -10.49 1.30
N GLY A 131 -2.86 -11.58 1.35
CA GLY A 131 -3.40 -12.92 1.51
C GLY A 131 -2.36 -13.96 1.94
N VAL A 132 -2.81 -15.22 1.93
CA VAL A 132 -1.97 -16.39 2.21
C VAL A 132 -2.21 -17.49 1.19
N THR A 133 -1.21 -18.33 1.00
CA THR A 133 -1.31 -19.57 0.22
C THR A 133 -0.51 -20.67 0.92
N TYR A 134 -0.68 -21.92 0.48
CA TYR A 134 0.08 -23.06 0.96
C TYR A 134 1.05 -23.53 -0.11
N GLY A 135 2.33 -23.64 0.27
CA GLY A 135 3.36 -24.19 -0.59
C GLY A 135 3.19 -25.70 -0.81
N PRO A 136 3.98 -26.31 -1.71
CA PRO A 136 3.86 -27.74 -2.05
C PRO A 136 4.01 -28.69 -0.86
N ASN A 137 4.73 -28.28 0.19
CA ASN A 137 4.94 -29.06 1.40
C ASN A 137 3.93 -28.75 2.52
N GLY A 138 2.89 -27.94 2.24
CA GLY A 138 1.89 -27.51 3.22
C GLY A 138 2.33 -26.35 4.13
N GLU A 139 3.46 -25.71 3.82
CA GLU A 139 3.91 -24.51 4.54
C GLU A 139 3.07 -23.28 4.18
N LEU A 140 2.69 -22.50 5.18
CA LEU A 140 1.95 -21.25 4.97
C LEU A 140 2.88 -20.17 4.39
N GLN A 141 2.49 -19.56 3.29
CA GLN A 141 3.20 -18.47 2.63
C GLN A 141 2.32 -17.21 2.59
N TYR A 142 2.91 -16.06 2.90
CA TYR A 142 2.25 -14.76 2.81
C TYR A 142 2.47 -14.17 1.43
N ILE A 143 1.43 -13.56 0.85
CA ILE A 143 1.47 -12.99 -0.49
C ILE A 143 1.05 -11.51 -0.46
N SER A 144 1.66 -10.74 -1.35
CA SER A 144 1.22 -9.39 -1.71
C SER A 144 0.62 -9.47 -3.11
N ILE A 145 -0.58 -8.96 -3.29
CA ILE A 145 -1.37 -9.05 -4.52
C ILE A 145 -1.51 -7.63 -5.06
N LYS A 146 -0.99 -7.40 -6.27
CA LYS A 146 -1.08 -6.12 -6.98
C LYS A 146 -1.45 -6.38 -8.46
N ALA A 147 -2.15 -5.45 -9.10
CA ALA A 147 -2.58 -5.50 -10.51
C ALA A 147 -2.13 -4.26 -11.27
#